data_AF-A0A662BE66-F1
#
_entry.id   AF-A0A662BE66-F1
#
_cell.length_a   1.000
_cell.length_b   1.000
_cell.length_c   1.000
_cell.angle_alpha   90.00
_cell.angle_beta   90.00
_cell.angle_gamma   90.00
#
_symmetry.space_group_name_H-M   'P 1'
#
loop_
_entity.id
_entity.type
_entity.pdbx_description
1 polymer ?
#
loop_
_entity_poly.entity_id
_entity_poly.type
_entity_poly.pdbx_seq_one_letter_code
_entity_poly.pdbx_strand_id
1 'polypeptide(L)'
;YYGDHVELSDDGTDFASSFGIGAVLGTKFTWPKDNPTAEASYLLTPEKEIIWKKWFSLYNEKMLSKEPYLGNLYDIGFDKPETHAIQKGNTIYYAFYAENWKGKIELRGLGAGDYKVYDYFNEKDYGKVSSESPQINVEFSKFLLLEVSPE
;
A
#
# COMPACT_ATOMS: atom_id res chain seq x y z
N TYR A 1 -5.72 1.15 -13.77
CA TYR A 1 -6.59 0.03 -13.32
C TYR A 1 -7.49 0.54 -12.19
N TYR A 2 -8.74 0.08 -12.10
CA TYR A 2 -9.66 0.41 -11.00
C TYR A 2 -9.67 -0.77 -10.03
N GLY A 3 -9.32 -0.54 -8.77
CA GLY A 3 -9.46 -1.57 -7.73
C GLY A 3 -10.94 -1.80 -7.52
N ASP A 4 -11.35 -3.06 -7.40
CA ASP A 4 -12.76 -3.37 -7.13
C ASP A 4 -13.22 -2.68 -5.83
N HIS A 5 -14.53 -2.64 -5.63
CA HIS A 5 -15.15 -2.05 -4.46
C HIS A 5 -14.58 -2.68 -3.20
N VAL A 6 -14.02 -1.86 -2.31
CA VAL A 6 -13.38 -2.34 -1.06
C VAL A 6 -14.33 -3.20 -0.24
N GLU A 7 -15.64 -2.98 -0.34
CA GLU A 7 -16.68 -3.71 0.38
C GLU A 7 -16.72 -5.21 0.03
N LEU A 8 -16.02 -5.63 -1.03
CA LEU A 8 -15.87 -7.03 -1.43
C LEU A 8 -14.53 -7.65 -0.98
N SER A 9 -13.62 -6.86 -0.37
CA SER A 9 -12.33 -7.33 0.17
C SER A 9 -12.37 -7.49 1.70
N ASP A 10 -11.27 -7.97 2.31
CA ASP A 10 -11.13 -8.28 3.74
C ASP A 10 -11.87 -7.29 4.66
N ASP A 11 -13.03 -7.74 5.16
CA ASP A 11 -13.95 -7.00 6.03
C ASP A 11 -14.38 -5.61 5.54
N GLY A 12 -14.27 -5.33 4.24
CA GLY A 12 -14.59 -4.03 3.65
C GLY A 12 -13.55 -2.94 3.89
N THR A 13 -12.30 -3.32 4.21
CA THR A 13 -11.26 -2.39 4.69
C THR A 13 -9.91 -2.51 4.00
N ASP A 14 -9.70 -3.51 3.16
CA ASP A 14 -8.43 -3.70 2.46
C ASP A 14 -8.33 -2.81 1.21
N PHE A 15 -8.01 -1.54 1.44
CA PHE A 15 -7.56 -0.63 0.38
C PHE A 15 -6.08 -0.81 0.06
N ALA A 16 -5.31 -1.43 0.95
CA ALA A 16 -3.86 -1.50 0.83
C ALA A 16 -3.46 -2.29 -0.41
N SER A 17 -4.14 -3.40 -0.70
CA SER A 17 -3.90 -4.23 -1.89
C SER A 17 -4.14 -3.47 -3.21
N SER A 18 -5.16 -2.62 -3.27
CA SER A 18 -5.43 -1.78 -4.45
C SER A 18 -4.49 -0.58 -4.53
N PHE A 19 -4.29 0.12 -3.41
CA PHE A 19 -3.47 1.31 -3.35
C PHE A 19 -2.00 1.02 -3.66
N GLY A 20 -1.43 -0.03 -3.05
CA GLY A 20 0.00 -0.35 -3.15
C GLY A 20 0.46 -0.82 -4.53
N ILE A 21 -0.47 -1.26 -5.39
CA ILE A 21 -0.21 -1.58 -6.80
C ILE A 21 -0.58 -0.44 -7.77
N GLY A 22 -1.01 0.71 -7.25
CA GLY A 22 -1.34 1.88 -8.07
C GLY A 22 -2.73 1.80 -8.72
N ALA A 23 -3.69 1.12 -8.09
CA ALA A 23 -5.07 1.17 -8.55
C ALA A 23 -5.78 2.47 -8.13
N VAL A 24 -6.81 2.86 -8.87
CA VAL A 24 -7.78 3.86 -8.41
C VAL A 24 -8.66 3.22 -7.34
N LEU A 25 -8.80 3.87 -6.18
CA LEU A 25 -9.62 3.35 -5.08
C LEU A 25 -11.12 3.55 -5.37
N GLY A 26 -11.89 2.50 -5.09
CA GLY A 26 -13.33 2.45 -5.31
C GLY A 26 -14.09 2.01 -4.07
N THR A 27 -15.25 2.64 -3.83
CA THR A 27 -16.19 2.24 -2.78
C THR A 27 -17.62 2.23 -3.34
N LYS A 28 -18.46 1.37 -2.78
CA LYS A 28 -19.90 1.28 -3.00
C LYS A 28 -20.59 1.07 -1.66
N PHE A 29 -21.22 2.12 -1.16
CA PHE A 29 -21.89 2.12 0.14
C PHE A 29 -23.33 2.63 0.08
N THR A 30 -24.10 2.29 1.11
CA THR A 30 -25.43 2.85 1.38
C THR A 30 -25.36 3.85 2.53
N TRP A 31 -26.21 4.88 2.45
CA TRP A 31 -26.31 5.93 3.48
C TRP A 31 -27.73 6.56 3.44
N PRO A 32 -28.35 6.90 4.58
CA PRO A 32 -27.89 6.70 5.96
C PRO A 32 -28.29 5.34 6.56
N LYS A 33 -28.91 4.46 5.77
CA LYS A 33 -29.33 3.11 6.20
C LYS A 33 -29.12 2.11 5.07
N ASP A 34 -29.04 0.83 5.42
CA ASP A 34 -28.93 -0.25 4.45
C ASP A 34 -30.12 -0.32 3.50
N ASN A 35 -29.87 -0.88 2.32
CA ASN A 35 -30.92 -1.28 1.41
C ASN A 35 -31.60 -2.54 1.96
N PRO A 36 -32.91 -2.51 2.28
CA PRO A 36 -33.61 -3.65 2.89
C PRO A 36 -33.66 -4.90 2.00
N THR A 37 -33.37 -4.79 0.71
CA THR A 37 -33.37 -5.92 -0.23
C THR A 37 -31.97 -6.37 -0.64
N ALA A 38 -30.91 -5.79 -0.08
CA ALA A 38 -29.55 -6.23 -0.35
C ALA A 38 -29.19 -7.47 0.50
N GLU A 39 -28.39 -8.37 -0.07
CA GLU A 39 -27.95 -9.61 0.61
C GLU A 39 -26.91 -9.35 1.72
N ALA A 40 -26.24 -8.19 1.68
CA ALA A 40 -25.24 -7.76 2.66
C ALA A 40 -25.44 -6.30 3.06
N SER A 41 -24.92 -5.95 4.24
CA SER A 41 -24.84 -4.55 4.69
C SER A 41 -23.69 -3.85 3.97
N TYR A 42 -24.03 -2.73 3.32
CA TYR A 42 -23.07 -1.83 2.69
C TYR A 42 -23.10 -0.45 3.37
N LEU A 43 -23.66 -0.37 4.57
CA LEU A 43 -23.78 0.87 5.32
C LEU A 43 -22.41 1.50 5.57
N LEU A 44 -22.28 2.77 5.21
CA LEU A 44 -21.19 3.63 5.65
C LEU A 44 -21.44 4.01 7.11
N THR A 45 -20.66 3.42 8.02
CA THR A 45 -20.68 3.80 9.44
C THR A 45 -19.66 4.92 9.70
N PRO A 46 -19.81 5.67 10.81
CA PRO A 46 -18.81 6.67 11.20
C PRO A 46 -17.39 6.11 11.31
N GLU A 47 -17.23 4.86 11.77
CA GLU A 47 -15.93 4.20 11.89
C GLU A 47 -15.32 3.90 10.51
N LYS A 48 -16.12 3.39 9.56
CA LYS A 48 -15.68 3.19 8.17
C LYS A 48 -15.29 4.52 7.53
N GLU A 49 -16.07 5.58 7.78
CA GLU A 49 -15.80 6.90 7.22
C GLU A 49 -14.41 7.43 7.64
N ILE A 50 -13.99 7.22 8.88
CA ILE A 50 -12.65 7.60 9.37
C ILE A 50 -11.55 6.85 8.60
N ILE A 51 -11.68 5.53 8.47
CA ILE A 51 -10.71 4.67 7.77
C ILE A 51 -10.62 5.06 6.29
N TRP A 52 -11.77 5.21 5.63
CA TRP A 52 -11.85 5.53 4.21
C TRP A 52 -11.28 6.92 3.93
N LYS A 53 -11.59 7.92 4.77
CA LYS A 53 -10.99 9.26 4.66
C LYS A 53 -9.47 9.23 4.71
N LYS A 54 -8.86 8.43 5.59
CA LYS A 54 -7.40 8.25 5.63
C LYS A 54 -6.88 7.74 4.28
N TRP A 55 -7.47 6.66 3.75
CA TRP A 55 -7.05 6.07 2.48
C TRP A 55 -7.23 7.00 1.29
N PHE A 56 -8.37 7.68 1.17
CA PHE A 56 -8.61 8.63 0.08
C PHE A 56 -7.72 9.86 0.18
N SER A 57 -7.39 10.33 1.39
CA SER A 57 -6.43 11.42 1.57
C SER A 57 -5.06 11.01 1.07
N LEU A 58 -4.61 9.80 1.45
CA LEU A 58 -3.33 9.24 1.00
C LEU A 58 -3.29 8.99 -0.51
N TYR A 59 -4.38 8.49 -1.09
CA TYR A 59 -4.55 8.35 -2.54
C TYR A 59 -4.37 9.68 -3.28
N ASN A 60 -5.06 10.73 -2.81
CA ASN A 60 -4.98 12.05 -3.43
C ASN A 60 -3.61 12.71 -3.24
N GLU A 61 -2.94 12.47 -2.11
CA GLU A 61 -1.59 12.98 -1.86
C GLU A 61 -0.56 12.30 -2.77
N LYS A 62 -0.57 10.96 -2.82
CA LYS A 62 0.49 10.19 -3.48
C LYS A 62 0.23 10.01 -4.97
N MET A 63 -1.02 9.88 -5.42
CA MET A 63 -1.41 9.70 -6.84
C MET A 63 -0.63 8.61 -7.58
N LEU A 64 -0.28 7.52 -6.90
CA LEU A 64 0.52 6.41 -7.43
C LEU A 64 -0.13 5.74 -8.66
N SER A 65 -1.43 5.89 -8.84
CA SER A 65 -2.17 5.35 -9.97
C SER A 65 -1.82 5.95 -11.34
N LYS A 66 -1.05 7.05 -11.34
CA LYS A 66 -0.54 7.70 -12.56
C LYS A 66 0.90 7.31 -12.88
N GLU A 67 1.54 6.56 -12.00
CA GLU A 67 2.98 6.36 -11.99
C GLU A 67 3.34 4.95 -12.52
N PRO A 68 4.53 4.77 -13.11
CA PRO A 68 4.96 3.49 -13.65
C PRO A 68 5.15 2.41 -12.58
N TYR A 69 4.49 1.28 -12.79
CA TYR A 69 4.64 0.06 -12.00
C TYR A 69 5.89 -0.73 -12.41
N LEU A 70 6.73 -1.12 -11.45
CA LEU A 70 8.01 -1.81 -11.65
C LEU A 70 7.86 -3.33 -11.53
N GLY A 71 7.11 -3.94 -12.45
CA GLY A 71 6.70 -5.35 -12.38
C GLY A 71 7.80 -6.40 -12.53
N ASN A 72 9.04 -6.01 -12.81
CA ASN A 72 10.18 -6.90 -13.00
C ASN A 72 11.10 -6.99 -11.76
N LEU A 73 10.78 -6.30 -10.66
CA LEU A 73 11.62 -6.30 -9.46
C LEU A 73 11.40 -7.51 -8.55
N TYR A 74 10.18 -8.03 -8.50
CA TYR A 74 9.78 -9.10 -7.59
C TYR A 74 8.92 -10.14 -8.32
N ASP A 75 9.13 -11.41 -8.01
CA ASP A 75 8.36 -12.52 -8.56
C ASP A 75 7.25 -12.95 -7.59
N ILE A 76 6.00 -12.81 -8.05
CA ILE A 76 4.77 -13.13 -7.32
C ILE A 76 4.65 -14.66 -7.20
N GLY A 77 5.34 -15.22 -6.22
CA GLY A 77 5.36 -16.66 -5.95
C GLY A 77 6.65 -17.12 -5.28
N PHE A 78 7.78 -16.49 -5.62
CA PHE A 78 9.09 -16.81 -5.06
C PHE A 78 9.56 -15.81 -4.02
N ASP A 79 9.32 -14.51 -4.24
CA ASP A 79 9.72 -13.48 -3.30
C ASP A 79 8.74 -13.41 -2.12
N LYS A 80 9.28 -13.32 -0.90
CA LYS A 80 8.53 -13.17 0.34
C LYS A 80 9.08 -12.02 1.18
N PRO A 81 8.22 -11.16 1.75
CA PRO A 81 6.77 -11.13 1.58
C PRO A 81 6.38 -10.73 0.14
N GLU A 82 5.10 -10.90 -0.23
CA GLU A 82 4.65 -10.46 -1.55
C GLU A 82 4.91 -8.95 -1.69
N THR A 83 5.53 -8.54 -2.79
CA THR A 83 6.09 -7.18 -2.92
C THR A 83 5.77 -6.57 -4.27
N HIS A 84 5.35 -5.31 -4.23
CA HIS A 84 5.03 -4.49 -5.38
C HIS A 84 5.79 -3.16 -5.27
N ALA A 85 6.12 -2.57 -6.42
CA ALA A 85 6.88 -1.33 -6.47
C ALA A 85 6.39 -0.39 -7.58
N ILE A 86 6.34 0.90 -7.28
CA ILE A 86 5.93 1.97 -8.19
C ILE A 86 6.99 3.08 -8.15
N GLN A 87 7.45 3.53 -9.31
CA GLN A 87 8.40 4.62 -9.43
C GLN A 87 7.67 5.94 -9.61
N LYS A 88 7.92 6.93 -8.74
CA LYS A 88 7.43 8.31 -8.90
C LYS A 88 8.59 9.28 -8.78
N GLY A 89 8.97 9.91 -9.90
CA GLY A 89 10.18 10.74 -9.95
C GLY A 89 11.39 9.91 -9.56
N ASN A 90 12.13 10.33 -8.52
CA ASN A 90 13.29 9.57 -7.99
C ASN A 90 12.93 8.69 -6.78
N THR A 91 11.67 8.67 -6.35
CA THR A 91 11.21 7.90 -5.19
C THR A 91 10.58 6.59 -5.66
N ILE A 92 10.92 5.48 -4.99
CA ILE A 92 10.23 4.20 -5.16
C ILE A 92 9.27 3.98 -4.00
N TYR A 93 8.02 3.68 -4.33
CA TYR A 93 6.97 3.30 -3.39
C TYR A 93 6.84 1.79 -3.41
N TYR A 94 7.14 1.15 -2.27
CA TYR A 94 7.00 -0.29 -2.10
C TYR A 94 5.75 -0.61 -1.28
N ALA A 95 5.08 -1.68 -1.67
CA ALA A 95 4.01 -2.29 -0.90
C ALA A 95 4.34 -3.76 -0.63
N PHE A 96 4.40 -4.12 0.65
CA PHE A 96 4.67 -5.48 1.11
C PHE A 96 3.42 -6.07 1.75
N TYR A 97 3.13 -7.34 1.49
CA TYR A 97 1.94 -8.03 2.00
C TYR A 97 2.27 -9.39 2.61
N ALA A 98 1.77 -9.62 3.82
CA ALA A 98 1.87 -10.87 4.57
C ALA A 98 0.87 -10.85 5.74
N GLU A 99 0.35 -12.02 6.17
CA GLU A 99 -0.46 -12.10 7.39
C GLU A 99 0.29 -11.50 8.59
N ASN A 100 1.52 -11.96 8.79
CA ASN A 100 2.48 -11.44 9.75
C ASN A 100 3.89 -11.57 9.17
N TRP A 101 4.72 -10.55 9.37
CA TRP A 101 6.12 -10.59 8.96
C TRP A 101 7.01 -10.01 10.06
N LYS A 102 8.14 -10.67 10.31
CA LYS A 102 9.22 -10.17 11.16
C LYS A 102 10.54 -10.64 10.58
N GLY A 103 11.32 -9.72 10.01
CA GLY A 103 12.57 -10.07 9.38
C GLY A 103 13.06 -9.01 8.40
N LYS A 104 14.05 -9.39 7.59
CA LYS A 104 14.60 -8.50 6.58
C LYS A 104 13.71 -8.45 5.35
N ILE A 105 13.63 -7.29 4.74
CA ILE A 105 13.12 -7.09 3.38
C ILE A 105 14.21 -6.43 2.54
N GLU A 106 14.17 -6.63 1.23
CA GLU A 106 15.09 -6.05 0.26
C GLU A 106 14.37 -5.02 -0.60
N LEU A 107 14.95 -3.83 -0.73
CA LEU A 107 14.47 -2.69 -1.51
C LEU A 107 15.14 -2.68 -2.89
N ARG A 108 14.61 -3.45 -3.83
CA ARG A 108 15.19 -3.64 -5.17
C ARG A 108 14.91 -2.44 -6.08
N GLY A 109 15.76 -2.22 -7.07
CA GLY A 109 15.57 -1.17 -8.08
C GLY A 109 16.15 0.20 -7.72
N LEU A 110 16.80 0.33 -6.56
CA LEU A 110 17.51 1.55 -6.18
C LEU A 110 18.74 1.76 -7.08
N GLY A 111 18.90 2.98 -7.61
CA GLY A 111 20.13 3.41 -8.27
C GLY A 111 21.25 3.67 -7.26
N ALA A 112 22.46 3.95 -7.73
CA ALA A 112 23.60 4.22 -6.85
C ALA A 112 23.33 5.40 -5.89
N GLY A 113 23.56 5.19 -4.59
CA GLY A 113 23.47 6.22 -3.57
C GLY A 113 22.84 5.74 -2.25
N ASP A 114 22.59 6.70 -1.37
CA ASP A 114 21.90 6.49 -0.10
C ASP A 114 20.46 6.99 -0.19
N TYR A 115 19.56 6.30 0.51
CA TYR A 115 18.13 6.54 0.46
C TYR A 115 17.54 6.59 1.86
N LYS A 116 16.58 7.48 2.06
CA LYS A 116 15.72 7.54 3.25
C LYS A 116 14.54 6.60 3.06
N VAL A 117 14.18 5.87 4.11
CA VAL A 117 13.10 4.90 4.11
C VAL A 117 12.05 5.31 5.12
N TYR A 118 10.82 5.52 4.65
CA TYR A 118 9.73 5.99 5.50
C TYR A 118 8.46 5.18 5.24
N ASP A 119 7.85 4.66 6.31
CA ASP A 119 6.49 4.12 6.27
C ASP A 119 5.51 5.27 6.34
N TYR A 120 4.92 5.59 5.19
CA TYR A 120 4.01 6.74 5.06
C TYR A 120 2.57 6.44 5.48
N PHE A 121 2.23 5.18 5.79
CA PHE A 121 0.91 4.85 6.33
C PHE A 121 0.89 4.93 7.86
N ASN A 122 1.96 4.45 8.51
CA ASN A 122 2.12 4.48 9.97
C ASN A 122 3.04 5.62 10.46
N GLU A 123 3.49 6.48 9.55
CA GLU A 123 4.32 7.65 9.80
C GLU A 123 5.63 7.32 10.54
N LYS A 124 6.29 6.22 10.14
CA LYS A 124 7.47 5.68 10.83
C LYS A 124 8.73 5.77 9.97
N ASP A 125 9.75 6.41 10.51
CA ASP A 125 11.09 6.49 9.90
C ASP A 125 11.89 5.20 10.19
N TYR A 126 12.36 4.56 9.11
CA TYR A 126 13.23 3.37 9.16
C TYR A 126 14.71 3.72 8.98
N GLY A 127 15.03 5.00 8.86
CA GLY A 127 16.37 5.53 8.69
C GLY A 127 16.81 5.49 7.23
N LYS A 128 18.10 5.17 7.04
CA LYS A 128 18.74 5.23 5.74
C LYS A 128 19.24 3.87 5.31
N VAL A 129 19.29 3.66 4.00
CA VAL A 129 19.83 2.45 3.39
C VAL A 129 20.70 2.84 2.19
N SER A 130 21.78 2.11 1.99
CA SER A 130 22.61 2.26 0.79
C SER A 130 22.13 1.30 -0.30
N SER A 131 22.23 1.72 -1.57
CA SER A 131 21.96 0.85 -2.72
C SER A 131 22.87 -0.39 -2.78
N GLU A 132 24.02 -0.37 -2.10
CA GLU A 132 24.94 -1.52 -2.03
C GLU A 132 24.47 -2.59 -1.03
N SER A 133 23.63 -2.21 -0.07
CA SER A 133 23.03 -3.12 0.92
C SER A 133 21.60 -2.68 1.24
N PRO A 134 20.67 -2.79 0.26
CA PRO A 134 19.34 -2.20 0.31
C PRO A 134 18.36 -3.03 1.17
N GLN A 135 18.74 -3.35 2.41
CA GLN A 135 17.97 -4.20 3.32
C GLN A 135 17.67 -3.51 4.64
N ILE A 136 16.46 -3.70 5.14
CA ILE A 136 16.01 -3.21 6.45
C ILE A 136 15.29 -4.31 7.21
N ASN A 137 15.34 -4.27 8.54
CA ASN A 137 14.51 -5.15 9.39
C ASN A 137 13.16 -4.49 9.66
N VAL A 138 12.08 -5.23 9.43
CA VAL A 138 10.71 -4.76 9.64
C VAL A 138 9.87 -5.79 10.38
N GLU A 139 8.81 -5.29 11.02
CA GLU A 139 7.77 -6.10 11.65
C GLU A 139 6.42 -5.45 11.33
N PHE A 140 5.52 -6.19 10.69
CA PHE A 140 4.20 -5.70 10.28
C PHE A 140 3.18 -6.83 10.17
N SER A 141 1.89 -6.46 10.16
CA SER A 141 0.78 -7.36 9.90
C SER A 141 -0.07 -6.81 8.77
N LYS A 142 -0.57 -7.71 7.91
CA LYS A 142 -1.27 -7.45 6.64
C LYS A 142 -0.41 -6.74 5.59
N PHE A 143 0.06 -5.52 5.86
CA PHE A 143 0.81 -4.73 4.89
C PHE A 143 1.86 -3.81 5.51
N LEU A 144 2.81 -3.39 4.69
CA LEU A 144 3.75 -2.31 4.94
C LEU A 144 3.90 -1.47 3.67
N LEU A 145 3.80 -0.14 3.81
CA LEU A 145 3.85 0.80 2.70
C LEU A 145 5.03 1.75 2.89
N LEU A 146 6.09 1.59 2.09
CA LEU A 146 7.31 2.37 2.21
C LEU A 146 7.49 3.33 1.05
N GLU A 147 7.90 4.57 1.33
CA GLU A 147 8.48 5.48 0.35
C GLU A 147 9.98 5.55 0.58
N VAL A 148 10.74 5.30 -0.49
CA VAL A 148 12.20 5.25 -0.48
C VAL A 148 12.71 6.30 -1.44
N SER A 149 13.31 7.34 -0.90
CA SER A 149 13.73 8.54 -1.64
C SER A 149 15.23 8.78 -1.50
N PRO A 150 15.93 9.28 -2.54
CA PRO A 150 17.34 9.62 -2.43
C PRO A 150 17.58 10.64 -1.32
N GLU A 151 18.73 10.53 -0.66
CA GLU A 151 19.17 11.54 0.29
C GLU A 151 19.64 12.85 -0.36
#